data_AF-A0A146LZQ2-F1
#
_entry.id   AF-A0A146LZQ2-F1
#
_cell.length_a   1.000
_cell.length_b   1.000
_cell.length_c   1.000
_cell.angle_alpha   90.00
_cell.angle_beta   90.00
_cell.angle_gamma   90.00
#
_symmetry.space_group_name_H-M   'P 1'
#
loop_
_entity.id
_entity.type
_entity.pdbx_description
1 polymer ?
#
loop_
_entity_poly.entity_id
_entity_poly.type
_entity_poly.pdbx_seq_one_letter_code
_entity_poly.pdbx_strand_id
1 'polypeptide(L)'
;MSSSDVQISIRLDGSQEIYHSGETVKGVVVAKVNTFLRVSVLKAEFEGMYTYRNKYGGFHKQVIKNYEVKLDMDGKISDINPGRYHSPFSFTLDQSFPSSLVCLAGSVEYKITAKCGYKLSNDSSIEKTESVNYISVNRYLDLRDKPFALVGAQLKHVHPTGWCYWCCGGDLQISMEIKKRAFVAGERIEVSAAINNETSQIVSKTELDVIQTVKTKINRKVKQKVVRKERGMVMDHTEQVWINESLLVPSVPPTSDDYNMTVSYLLRMLLTLDNGKLIKLVIPIVIGNVPVDTSIIEGAGSELSFMYTGEISGGDVVQCNYIPSYIVYRFSPDALPSAPTVEEPTA
;
A
#
# COMPACT_ATOMS: atom_id res chain seq x y z
N MET A 1 12.92 -21.11 -38.42
CA MET A 1 11.95 -20.95 -37.32
C MET A 1 11.32 -22.31 -37.07
N SER A 2 11.78 -23.04 -36.05
CA SER A 2 11.19 -24.32 -35.68
C SER A 2 9.78 -24.06 -35.13
N SER A 3 8.75 -24.53 -35.84
CA SER A 3 7.37 -24.44 -35.38
C SER A 3 7.18 -25.47 -34.28
N SER A 4 7.12 -25.01 -33.03
CA SER A 4 6.84 -25.87 -31.87
C SER A 4 5.54 -26.67 -32.05
N ASP A 5 5.53 -27.95 -31.69
CA ASP A 5 4.39 -28.88 -31.87
C ASP A 5 3.11 -28.40 -31.17
N VAL A 6 3.27 -27.76 -30.01
CA VAL A 6 2.20 -27.08 -29.29
C VAL A 6 2.70 -25.75 -28.72
N GLN A 7 1.84 -24.74 -28.78
CA GLN A 7 2.02 -23.46 -28.13
C GLN A 7 0.87 -23.23 -27.16
N ILE A 8 1.18 -22.92 -25.91
CA ILE A 8 0.17 -22.55 -24.92
C ILE A 8 0.32 -21.08 -24.53
N SER A 9 -0.82 -20.44 -24.25
CA SER A 9 -0.87 -19.06 -23.78
C SER A 9 -2.02 -18.89 -22.80
N ILE A 10 -1.86 -18.01 -21.83
CA ILE A 10 -2.90 -17.65 -20.86
C ILE A 10 -3.62 -16.40 -21.36
N ARG A 11 -4.95 -16.42 -21.32
CA ARG A 11 -5.80 -15.24 -21.50
C ARG A 11 -6.67 -15.08 -20.27
N LEU A 12 -6.53 -13.96 -19.57
CA LEU A 12 -7.41 -13.64 -18.44
C LEU A 12 -8.73 -13.06 -18.94
N ASP A 13 -9.78 -13.23 -18.15
CA ASP A 13 -11.09 -12.63 -18.43
C ASP A 13 -11.01 -11.11 -18.21
N GLY A 14 -11.46 -10.35 -19.21
CA GLY A 14 -11.36 -8.89 -19.20
C GLY A 14 -9.95 -8.37 -19.53
N SER A 15 -9.80 -7.05 -19.60
CA SER A 15 -8.51 -6.38 -19.77
C SER A 15 -7.79 -6.11 -18.45
N GLN A 16 -8.23 -6.75 -17.36
CA GLN A 16 -7.82 -6.41 -16.00
C GLN A 16 -6.71 -7.34 -15.52
N GLU A 17 -5.51 -6.78 -15.35
CA GLU A 17 -4.34 -7.45 -14.75
C GLU A 17 -4.20 -7.15 -13.25
N ILE A 18 -5.09 -6.33 -12.70
CA ILE A 18 -5.08 -5.86 -11.31
C ILE A 18 -6.34 -6.36 -10.60
N TYR A 19 -6.17 -7.16 -9.57
CA TYR A 19 -7.26 -7.75 -8.78
C TYR A 19 -7.20 -7.24 -7.34
N HIS A 20 -8.31 -7.32 -6.63
CA HIS A 20 -8.37 -7.11 -5.19
C HIS A 20 -8.33 -8.44 -4.42
N SER A 21 -7.77 -8.43 -3.21
CA SER A 21 -7.85 -9.61 -2.33
C SER A 21 -9.31 -10.00 -2.08
N GLY A 22 -9.64 -11.28 -2.21
CA GLY A 22 -11.03 -11.78 -2.18
C GLY A 22 -11.67 -11.97 -3.56
N GLU A 23 -11.13 -11.36 -4.62
CA GLU A 23 -11.66 -11.53 -5.98
C GLU A 23 -11.30 -12.89 -6.58
N THR A 24 -12.02 -13.25 -7.64
CA THR A 24 -11.77 -14.48 -8.41
C THR A 24 -11.11 -14.13 -9.74
N VAL A 25 -9.91 -14.65 -9.95
CA VAL A 25 -9.21 -14.60 -11.24
C VAL A 25 -9.75 -15.71 -12.13
N LYS A 26 -10.26 -15.35 -13.30
CA LYS A 26 -10.74 -16.29 -14.32
C LYS A 26 -9.99 -16.09 -15.61
N GLY A 27 -9.89 -17.15 -16.40
CA GLY A 27 -9.26 -17.08 -17.69
C GLY A 27 -9.29 -18.42 -18.41
N VAL A 28 -8.60 -18.47 -19.54
CA VAL A 28 -8.53 -19.61 -20.43
C VAL A 28 -7.09 -19.85 -20.84
N VAL A 29 -6.64 -21.10 -20.72
CA VAL A 29 -5.42 -21.56 -21.38
C VAL A 29 -5.78 -21.88 -22.83
N VAL A 30 -5.16 -21.17 -23.77
CA VAL A 30 -5.32 -21.42 -25.21
C VAL A 30 -4.15 -22.25 -25.70
N ALA A 31 -4.43 -23.46 -26.16
CA ALA A 31 -3.44 -24.35 -26.76
C ALA A 31 -3.61 -24.38 -28.28
N LYS A 32 -2.57 -24.01 -29.03
CA LYS A 32 -2.48 -24.20 -30.49
C LYS A 32 -1.61 -25.42 -30.75
N VAL A 33 -2.23 -26.48 -31.26
CA VAL A 33 -1.62 -27.77 -31.51
C VAL A 33 -1.46 -27.96 -33.02
N ASN A 34 -0.23 -28.23 -33.48
CA ASN A 34 0.11 -28.34 -34.90
C ASN A 34 0.23 -29.79 -35.39
N THR A 35 0.35 -30.76 -34.48
CA THR A 35 0.47 -32.20 -34.78
C THR A 35 -0.36 -33.02 -33.80
N PHE A 36 -0.59 -34.31 -34.07
CA PHE A 36 -1.26 -35.18 -33.10
C PHE A 36 -0.37 -35.37 -31.87
N LEU A 37 -0.94 -35.19 -30.67
CA LEU A 37 -0.24 -35.31 -29.39
C LEU A 37 -1.04 -36.20 -28.42
N ARG A 38 -0.32 -36.94 -27.59
CA ARG A 38 -0.88 -37.57 -26.39
C ARG A 38 -0.52 -36.71 -25.17
N VAL A 39 -1.47 -35.90 -24.72
CA VAL A 39 -1.34 -35.04 -23.54
C VAL A 39 -1.36 -35.92 -22.28
N SER A 40 -0.36 -35.71 -21.43
CA SER A 40 -0.22 -36.38 -20.14
C SER A 40 -0.73 -35.52 -18.99
N VAL A 41 -0.54 -34.20 -19.10
CA VAL A 41 -1.03 -33.22 -18.13
C VAL A 41 -1.23 -31.89 -18.83
N LEU A 42 -2.36 -31.24 -18.56
CA LEU A 42 -2.55 -29.82 -18.75
C LEU A 42 -3.03 -29.27 -17.41
N LYS A 43 -2.40 -28.20 -16.94
CA LYS A 43 -2.80 -27.55 -15.68
C LYS A 43 -2.49 -26.06 -15.68
N ALA A 44 -3.24 -25.33 -14.89
CA ALA A 44 -2.92 -23.97 -14.47
C ALA A 44 -2.51 -24.01 -13.00
N GLU A 45 -1.41 -23.31 -12.68
CA GLU A 45 -0.90 -23.15 -11.32
C GLU A 45 -0.88 -21.66 -10.98
N PHE A 46 -1.54 -21.26 -9.90
CA PHE A 46 -1.38 -19.94 -9.32
C PHE A 46 -0.35 -19.99 -8.19
N GLU A 47 0.62 -19.09 -8.19
CA GLU A 47 1.64 -18.96 -7.16
C GLU A 47 1.73 -17.51 -6.69
N GLY A 48 1.54 -17.30 -5.38
CA GLY A 48 1.90 -16.06 -4.69
C GLY A 48 3.17 -16.26 -3.88
N MET A 49 4.10 -15.31 -3.94
CA MET A 49 5.42 -15.45 -3.32
C MET A 49 5.95 -14.14 -2.75
N TYR A 50 6.47 -14.22 -1.53
CA TYR A 50 7.40 -13.23 -0.98
C TYR A 50 8.83 -13.56 -1.44
N THR A 51 9.54 -12.56 -1.94
CA THR A 51 10.99 -12.63 -2.13
C THR A 51 11.65 -11.58 -1.25
N TYR A 52 12.58 -11.97 -0.40
CA TYR A 52 13.36 -11.05 0.44
C TYR A 52 14.76 -10.91 -0.11
N ARG A 53 15.28 -9.67 -0.14
CA ARG A 53 16.68 -9.39 -0.50
C ARG A 53 17.46 -9.02 0.76
N ASN A 54 18.43 -9.84 1.15
CA ASN A 54 19.30 -9.52 2.29
C ASN A 54 20.33 -8.43 1.93
N LYS A 55 21.03 -7.87 2.92
CA LYS A 55 22.01 -6.79 2.70
C LYS A 55 23.22 -7.21 1.85
N TYR A 56 23.51 -8.50 1.80
CA TYR A 56 24.65 -9.10 1.11
C TYR A 56 24.29 -9.65 -0.29
N GLY A 57 23.09 -9.34 -0.80
CA GLY A 57 22.64 -9.79 -2.13
C GLY A 57 22.02 -11.18 -2.20
N GLY A 58 21.94 -11.90 -1.09
CA GLY A 58 21.22 -13.19 -1.01
C GLY A 58 19.71 -13.00 -1.04
N PHE A 59 19.01 -14.02 -1.56
CA PHE A 59 17.56 -14.03 -1.69
C PHE A 59 16.95 -15.16 -0.85
N HIS A 60 15.86 -14.85 -0.14
CA HIS A 60 15.02 -15.85 0.50
C HIS A 60 13.63 -15.77 -0.11
N LYS A 61 12.99 -16.93 -0.34
CA LYS A 61 11.63 -17.01 -0.90
C LYS A 61 10.70 -17.65 0.12
N GLN A 62 9.47 -17.15 0.20
CA GLN A 62 8.42 -17.77 0.98
C GLN A 62 7.14 -17.78 0.16
N VAL A 63 6.55 -18.96 0.02
CA VAL A 63 5.27 -19.14 -0.66
C VAL A 63 4.16 -18.53 0.20
N ILE A 64 3.35 -17.67 -0.42
CA ILE A 64 2.09 -17.16 0.15
C ILE A 64 1.05 -18.25 0.02
N LYS A 65 0.85 -18.70 -1.22
CA LYS A 65 -0.10 -19.74 -1.57
C LYS A 65 0.27 -20.35 -2.93
N ASN A 66 -0.10 -21.61 -3.10
CA ASN A 66 -0.06 -22.29 -4.38
C ASN A 66 -1.42 -22.98 -4.61
N TYR A 67 -2.06 -22.70 -5.74
CA TYR A 67 -3.25 -23.40 -6.20
C TYR A 67 -2.95 -24.11 -7.52
N GLU A 68 -3.44 -25.32 -7.69
CA GLU A 68 -3.33 -26.08 -8.93
C GLU A 68 -4.72 -26.52 -9.39
N VAL A 69 -5.00 -26.32 -10.68
CA VAL A 69 -6.20 -26.86 -11.33
C VAL A 69 -5.76 -27.66 -12.54
N LYS A 70 -6.13 -28.94 -12.58
CA LYS A 70 -6.00 -29.78 -13.77
C LYS A 70 -7.03 -29.38 -14.80
N LEU A 71 -6.61 -29.36 -16.05
CA LEU A 71 -7.39 -28.89 -17.18
C LEU A 71 -7.45 -29.98 -18.25
N ASP A 72 -8.48 -29.91 -19.09
CA ASP A 72 -8.63 -30.69 -20.31
C ASP A 72 -8.60 -29.76 -21.53
N MET A 73 -8.34 -30.30 -22.73
CA MET A 73 -8.35 -29.52 -23.97
C MET A 73 -9.74 -29.59 -24.61
N ASP A 74 -10.62 -28.65 -24.26
CA ASP A 74 -12.05 -28.65 -24.64
C ASP A 74 -12.76 -29.97 -24.27
N GLY A 75 -12.57 -30.45 -23.04
CA GLY A 75 -13.13 -31.74 -22.58
C GLY A 75 -12.33 -32.98 -23.02
N LYS A 76 -11.26 -32.82 -23.81
CA LYS A 76 -10.39 -33.93 -24.23
C LYS A 76 -9.21 -34.11 -23.28
N ILE A 77 -9.00 -35.36 -22.86
CA ILE A 77 -8.09 -35.67 -21.74
C ILE A 77 -6.70 -36.11 -22.21
N SER A 78 -6.58 -36.83 -23.34
CA SER A 78 -5.31 -37.44 -23.75
C SER A 78 -4.97 -37.27 -25.22
N ASP A 79 -5.77 -37.83 -26.13
CA ASP A 79 -5.42 -37.87 -27.55
C ASP A 79 -5.97 -36.62 -28.26
N ILE A 80 -5.06 -35.75 -28.68
CA ILE A 80 -5.35 -34.40 -29.18
C ILE A 80 -4.90 -34.28 -30.63
N ASN A 81 -5.86 -34.04 -31.51
CA ASN A 81 -5.61 -33.72 -32.91
C ASN A 81 -5.15 -32.26 -33.09
N PRO A 82 -4.48 -31.92 -34.21
CA PRO A 82 -4.19 -30.53 -34.55
C PRO A 82 -5.44 -29.65 -34.48
N GLY A 83 -5.28 -28.46 -33.91
CA GLY A 83 -6.40 -27.58 -33.63
C GLY A 83 -6.08 -26.52 -32.60
N ARG A 84 -7.12 -25.79 -32.18
CA ARG A 84 -7.04 -24.76 -31.16
C ARG A 84 -8.03 -25.09 -30.05
N TYR A 85 -7.50 -25.24 -28.84
CA TYR A 85 -8.25 -25.68 -27.66
C TYR A 85 -8.28 -24.61 -26.58
N HIS A 86 -9.34 -24.58 -25.79
CA HIS A 86 -9.64 -23.57 -24.79
C HIS A 86 -9.98 -24.22 -23.44
N SER A 87 -9.06 -24.09 -22.49
CA SER A 87 -9.20 -24.72 -21.18
C SER A 87 -9.44 -23.66 -20.10
N PRO A 88 -10.70 -23.44 -19.66
CA PRO A 88 -11.00 -22.42 -18.67
C PRO A 88 -10.46 -22.80 -17.28
N PHE A 89 -10.02 -21.81 -16.52
CA PHE A 89 -9.58 -21.96 -15.12
C PHE A 89 -10.14 -20.83 -14.25
N SER A 90 -10.16 -21.05 -12.94
CA SER A 90 -10.58 -20.07 -11.97
C SER A 90 -9.85 -20.24 -10.64
N PHE A 91 -9.35 -19.14 -10.06
CA PHE A 91 -8.70 -19.09 -8.76
C PHE A 91 -9.32 -17.99 -7.90
N THR A 92 -9.69 -18.31 -6.66
CA THR A 92 -10.16 -17.31 -5.69
C THR A 92 -8.99 -16.83 -4.83
N LEU A 93 -8.77 -15.51 -4.80
CA LEU A 93 -7.71 -14.89 -4.01
C LEU A 93 -8.13 -14.79 -2.55
N ASP A 94 -7.27 -15.18 -1.61
CA ASP A 94 -7.61 -15.07 -0.19
C ASP A 94 -7.67 -13.59 0.22
N GLN A 95 -8.61 -13.22 1.10
CA GLN A 95 -8.74 -11.84 1.60
C GLN A 95 -7.49 -11.34 2.33
N SER A 96 -6.69 -12.28 2.87
CA SER A 96 -5.44 -11.98 3.57
C SER A 96 -4.26 -11.71 2.65
N PHE A 97 -4.38 -11.95 1.34
CA PHE A 97 -3.28 -11.76 0.40
C PHE A 97 -2.74 -10.33 0.45
N PRO A 98 -1.42 -10.14 0.60
CA PRO A 98 -0.79 -8.83 0.56
C PRO A 98 -0.89 -8.20 -0.83
N SER A 99 -0.76 -6.88 -0.88
CA SER A 99 -0.62 -6.18 -2.15
C SER A 99 0.69 -6.54 -2.84
N SER A 100 0.65 -6.65 -4.17
CA SER A 100 1.85 -6.69 -5.01
C SER A 100 2.72 -5.48 -4.75
N LEU A 101 4.01 -5.71 -4.55
CA LEU A 101 4.99 -4.67 -4.27
C LEU A 101 6.35 -5.15 -4.74
N VAL A 102 7.14 -4.25 -5.34
CA VAL A 102 8.55 -4.49 -5.63
C VAL A 102 9.35 -3.35 -5.04
N CYS A 103 10.35 -3.66 -4.22
CA CYS A 103 11.21 -2.67 -3.59
C CYS A 103 12.62 -3.21 -3.32
N LEU A 104 13.53 -2.36 -2.82
CA LEU A 104 14.90 -2.77 -2.49
C LEU A 104 14.97 -3.84 -1.37
N ALA A 105 13.91 -3.99 -0.57
CA ALA A 105 13.86 -5.00 0.48
C ALA A 105 13.41 -6.38 -0.02
N GLY A 106 12.76 -6.44 -1.18
CA GLY A 106 12.08 -7.63 -1.66
C GLY A 106 10.87 -7.33 -2.54
N SER A 107 10.12 -8.38 -2.85
CA SER A 107 8.89 -8.33 -3.63
C SER A 107 7.78 -9.21 -3.07
N VAL A 108 6.55 -8.87 -3.41
CA VAL A 108 5.35 -9.72 -3.39
C VAL A 108 4.88 -9.83 -4.82
N GLU A 109 4.90 -11.04 -5.35
CA GLU A 109 4.58 -11.31 -6.75
C GLU A 109 3.57 -12.46 -6.84
N TYR A 110 2.66 -12.33 -7.81
CA TYR A 110 1.67 -13.34 -8.13
C TYR A 110 1.76 -13.68 -9.61
N LYS A 111 1.73 -14.97 -9.91
CA LYS A 111 1.75 -15.45 -11.28
C LYS A 111 0.83 -16.65 -11.47
N ILE A 112 0.37 -16.81 -12.69
CA ILE A 112 -0.32 -18.00 -13.17
C ILE A 112 0.59 -18.65 -14.20
N THR A 113 0.83 -19.95 -14.04
CA THR A 113 1.65 -20.75 -14.95
C THR A 113 0.79 -21.85 -15.55
N ALA A 114 0.61 -21.83 -16.87
CA ALA A 114 0.02 -22.94 -17.59
C ALA A 114 1.14 -23.91 -17.95
N LYS A 115 0.96 -25.20 -17.67
CA LYS A 115 1.93 -26.25 -17.97
C LYS A 115 1.25 -27.35 -18.76
N CYS A 116 1.87 -27.75 -19.87
CA CYS A 116 1.43 -28.87 -20.69
C CYS A 116 2.59 -29.87 -20.83
N GLY A 117 2.36 -31.11 -20.42
CA GLY A 117 3.26 -32.23 -20.67
C GLY A 117 2.63 -33.18 -21.68
N TYR A 118 3.32 -33.53 -22.75
CA TYR A 118 2.76 -34.33 -23.84
C TYR A 118 3.79 -35.29 -24.45
N LYS A 119 3.32 -36.26 -25.24
CA LYS A 119 4.13 -37.15 -26.06
C LYS A 119 3.71 -37.06 -27.52
N LEU A 120 4.68 -37.14 -28.42
CA LEU A 120 4.43 -37.38 -29.84
C LEU A 120 4.06 -38.86 -30.05
N SER A 121 3.31 -39.17 -31.11
CA SER A 121 2.78 -40.53 -31.36
C SER A 121 3.82 -41.65 -31.30
N ASN A 122 5.07 -41.33 -31.67
CA ASN A 122 6.16 -42.28 -31.83
C ASN A 122 7.27 -42.10 -30.79
N ASP A 123 7.06 -41.26 -29.77
CA ASP A 123 8.09 -40.96 -28.77
C ASP A 123 7.69 -41.46 -27.37
N SER A 124 8.69 -41.98 -26.67
CA SER A 124 8.57 -42.40 -25.27
C SER A 124 8.75 -41.23 -24.30
N SER A 125 9.46 -40.18 -24.73
CA SER A 125 9.82 -39.01 -23.92
C SER A 125 8.61 -38.09 -23.68
N ILE A 126 8.60 -37.37 -22.55
CA ILE A 126 7.58 -36.35 -22.25
C ILE A 126 8.19 -34.99 -22.55
N GLU A 127 7.65 -34.35 -23.58
CA GLU A 127 7.91 -32.95 -23.89
C GLU A 127 7.10 -32.03 -22.98
N LYS A 128 7.64 -30.86 -22.66
CA LYS A 128 7.02 -29.89 -21.75
C LYS A 128 7.02 -28.51 -22.36
N THR A 129 5.89 -27.83 -22.24
CA THR A 129 5.77 -26.40 -22.55
C THR A 129 5.06 -25.68 -21.41
N GLU A 130 5.47 -24.43 -21.17
CA GLU A 130 4.90 -23.58 -20.13
C GLU A 130 4.67 -22.15 -20.63
N SER A 131 3.67 -21.49 -20.06
CA SER A 131 3.39 -20.07 -20.26
C SER A 131 3.11 -19.43 -18.91
N VAL A 132 3.73 -18.29 -18.65
CA VAL A 132 3.62 -17.55 -17.38
C VAL A 132 2.94 -16.22 -17.64
N ASN A 133 1.98 -15.87 -16.79
CA ASN A 133 1.31 -14.57 -16.77
C ASN A 133 1.38 -14.00 -15.35
N TYR A 134 1.81 -12.75 -15.19
CA TYR A 134 1.89 -12.07 -13.90
C TYR A 134 0.64 -11.23 -13.66
N ILE A 135 0.15 -11.23 -12.43
CA ILE A 135 -0.97 -10.38 -12.02
C ILE A 135 -0.58 -9.49 -10.85
N SER A 136 -1.26 -8.36 -10.73
CA SER A 136 -1.16 -7.50 -9.56
C SER A 136 -2.34 -7.75 -8.62
N VAL A 137 -2.08 -7.88 -7.33
CA VAL A 137 -3.12 -7.97 -6.30
C VAL A 137 -3.03 -6.73 -5.43
N ASN A 138 -4.16 -6.12 -5.13
CA ASN A 138 -4.29 -4.98 -4.22
C ASN A 138 -5.09 -5.43 -2.99
N ARG A 139 -4.43 -5.44 -1.83
CA ARG A 139 -5.09 -5.75 -0.57
C ARG A 139 -6.23 -4.77 -0.30
N TYR A 140 -7.37 -5.28 0.11
CA TYR A 140 -8.47 -4.45 0.58
C TYR A 140 -8.13 -3.79 1.93
N LEU A 141 -8.31 -2.48 2.02
CA LEU A 141 -8.23 -1.73 3.27
C LEU A 141 -9.28 -0.62 3.25
N ASP A 142 -10.33 -0.85 4.02
CA ASP A 142 -11.34 0.15 4.31
C ASP A 142 -10.83 1.09 5.40
N LEU A 143 -10.91 2.41 5.14
CA LEU A 143 -10.49 3.39 6.12
C LEU A 143 -11.42 3.44 7.36
N ARG A 144 -12.65 2.90 7.26
CA ARG A 144 -13.55 2.70 8.42
C ARG A 144 -12.95 1.80 9.48
N ASP A 145 -12.10 0.85 9.08
CA ASP A 145 -11.40 -0.06 9.98
C ASP A 145 -10.24 0.62 10.73
N LYS A 146 -9.96 1.89 10.43
CA LYS A 146 -8.90 2.71 11.03
C LYS A 146 -9.45 4.02 11.61
N PRO A 147 -10.41 3.96 12.56
CA PRO A 147 -11.10 5.15 13.05
C PRO A 147 -10.16 6.19 13.68
N PHE A 148 -9.08 5.76 14.33
CA PHE A 148 -8.08 6.67 14.89
C PHE A 148 -7.42 7.56 13.82
N ALA A 149 -7.31 7.10 12.57
CA ALA A 149 -6.68 7.84 11.48
C ALA A 149 -7.67 8.79 10.77
N LEU A 150 -8.97 8.69 11.07
CA LEU A 150 -9.97 9.61 10.51
C LEU A 150 -9.90 11.01 11.13
N VAL A 151 -9.21 11.13 12.26
CA VAL A 151 -8.97 12.39 12.96
C VAL A 151 -7.62 13.00 12.59
N GLY A 152 -7.56 14.32 12.61
CA GLY A 152 -6.37 15.12 12.37
C GLY A 152 -5.27 14.95 13.41
N ALA A 153 -4.16 15.67 13.19
CA ALA A 153 -3.07 15.76 14.15
C ALA A 153 -2.36 17.10 14.01
N GLN A 154 -1.88 17.61 15.15
CA GLN A 154 -1.10 18.84 15.24
C GLN A 154 0.15 18.57 16.07
N LEU A 155 1.31 18.92 15.52
CA LEU A 155 2.60 18.83 16.19
C LEU A 155 3.16 20.23 16.39
N LYS A 156 3.78 20.45 17.55
CA LYS A 156 4.55 21.65 17.85
C LYS A 156 5.91 21.23 18.41
N HIS A 157 6.96 21.90 17.95
CA HIS A 157 8.31 21.65 18.42
C HIS A 157 9.03 22.98 18.60
N VAL A 158 9.67 23.13 19.76
CA VAL A 158 10.55 24.26 20.05
C VAL A 158 11.96 23.69 20.10
N HIS A 159 12.79 24.07 19.14
CA HIS A 159 14.18 23.67 19.08
C HIS A 159 15.04 24.75 19.74
N PRO A 160 15.61 24.48 20.92
CA PRO A 160 16.43 25.46 21.62
C PRO A 160 17.79 25.60 20.94
N THR A 161 18.17 26.83 20.63
CA THR A 161 19.48 27.15 20.04
C THR A 161 20.37 27.90 21.04
N GLY A 162 20.96 27.17 22.00
CA GLY A 162 22.24 27.58 22.62
C GLY A 162 22.27 27.78 24.14
N TRP A 163 23.49 27.64 24.67
CA TRP A 163 23.92 27.53 26.07
C TRP A 163 23.86 28.82 26.90
N CYS A 164 23.68 29.98 26.27
CA CYS A 164 23.67 31.29 26.95
C CYS A 164 22.28 31.91 26.93
N TYR A 165 21.54 31.78 28.03
CA TYR A 165 20.22 32.38 28.23
C TYR A 165 20.22 33.93 28.17
N TRP A 166 21.40 34.55 28.21
CA TRP A 166 21.59 36.01 28.24
C TRP A 166 22.04 36.62 26.90
N CYS A 167 22.29 35.79 25.89
CA CYS A 167 22.89 36.19 24.61
C CYS A 167 21.86 36.12 23.47
N CYS A 168 20.92 37.09 23.39
CA CYS A 168 20.11 37.48 22.22
C CYS A 168 19.58 36.43 21.19
N GLY A 169 19.45 35.14 21.53
CA GLY A 169 18.89 34.12 20.64
C GLY A 169 17.51 33.69 21.12
N GLY A 170 16.48 33.85 20.28
CA GLY A 170 15.20 33.16 20.47
C GLY A 170 15.29 31.69 20.08
N ASP A 171 14.16 30.99 20.10
CA ASP A 171 14.08 29.57 19.73
C ASP A 171 13.55 29.38 18.30
N LEU A 172 13.86 28.23 17.69
CA LEU A 172 13.24 27.83 16.43
C LEU A 172 11.94 27.07 16.73
N GLN A 173 10.81 27.72 16.46
CA GLN A 173 9.47 27.15 16.69
C GLN A 173 8.90 26.58 15.39
N ILE A 174 8.42 25.35 15.44
CA ILE A 174 7.90 24.63 14.29
C ILE A 174 6.54 24.04 14.64
N SER A 175 5.55 24.25 13.78
CA SER A 175 4.25 23.60 13.88
C SER A 175 3.85 22.94 12.57
N MET A 176 3.13 21.82 12.65
CA MET A 176 2.56 21.13 11.49
C MET A 176 1.20 20.53 11.87
N GLU A 177 0.21 20.72 11.00
CA GLU A 177 -1.17 20.30 11.21
C GLU A 177 -1.75 19.68 9.94
N ILE A 178 -2.56 18.63 10.13
CA ILE A 178 -3.42 18.04 9.11
C ILE A 178 -4.79 17.72 9.69
N LYS A 179 -5.84 17.90 8.88
CA LYS A 179 -7.25 17.71 9.31
C LYS A 179 -7.66 16.25 9.47
N LYS A 180 -6.99 15.33 8.76
CA LYS A 180 -7.16 13.87 8.89
C LYS A 180 -5.88 13.14 8.54
N ARG A 181 -5.78 11.87 8.90
CA ARG A 181 -4.59 11.02 8.68
C ARG A 181 -4.84 9.82 7.78
N ALA A 182 -6.08 9.60 7.35
CA ALA A 182 -6.50 8.51 6.49
C ALA A 182 -6.83 9.03 5.10
N PHE A 183 -6.23 8.44 4.08
CA PHE A 183 -6.32 8.88 2.69
C PHE A 183 -6.44 7.70 1.72
N VAL A 184 -6.96 7.95 0.53
CA VAL A 184 -6.88 7.01 -0.61
C VAL A 184 -6.02 7.58 -1.74
N ALA A 185 -5.58 6.73 -2.67
CA ALA A 185 -4.87 7.19 -3.86
C ALA A 185 -5.71 8.21 -4.66
N GLY A 186 -5.07 9.28 -5.15
CA GLY A 186 -5.73 10.39 -5.84
C GLY A 186 -6.25 11.50 -4.90
N GLU A 187 -6.34 11.25 -3.60
CA GLU A 187 -6.70 12.27 -2.62
C GLU A 187 -5.56 13.26 -2.36
N ARG A 188 -5.89 14.43 -1.82
CA ARG A 188 -4.92 15.47 -1.44
C ARG A 188 -4.79 15.55 0.07
N ILE A 189 -3.57 15.43 0.56
CA ILE A 189 -3.22 15.78 1.95
C ILE A 189 -3.06 17.29 2.00
N GLU A 190 -3.91 17.98 2.76
CA GLU A 190 -3.77 19.40 3.06
C GLU A 190 -2.95 19.57 4.35
N VAL A 191 -1.82 20.26 4.24
CA VAL A 191 -0.90 20.48 5.36
C VAL A 191 -0.75 21.96 5.63
N SER A 192 -0.96 22.35 6.88
CA SER A 192 -0.64 23.69 7.38
C SER A 192 0.55 23.61 8.31
N ALA A 193 1.55 24.46 8.13
CA ALA A 193 2.74 24.47 8.96
C ALA A 193 3.34 25.88 9.06
N ALA A 194 3.97 26.16 10.20
CA ALA A 194 4.69 27.42 10.41
C ALA A 194 6.06 27.12 11.02
N ILE A 195 7.07 27.80 10.50
CA ILE A 195 8.45 27.78 10.99
C ILE A 195 8.77 29.22 11.35
N ASN A 196 8.88 29.51 12.65
CA ASN A 196 9.30 30.81 13.15
C ASN A 196 10.73 30.67 13.69
N ASN A 197 11.68 31.28 12.99
CA ASN A 197 13.09 31.21 13.33
C ASN A 197 13.52 32.48 14.06
N GLU A 198 13.43 32.47 15.39
CA GLU A 198 13.92 33.59 16.22
C GLU A 198 15.40 33.44 16.59
N THR A 199 16.07 32.45 16.01
CA THR A 199 17.47 32.12 16.24
C THR A 199 18.38 32.86 15.26
N SER A 200 19.68 32.90 15.54
CA SER A 200 20.72 33.37 14.61
C SER A 200 21.17 32.31 13.60
N GLN A 201 20.62 31.09 13.69
CA GLN A 201 20.95 29.99 12.80
C GLN A 201 20.05 29.99 11.56
N ILE A 202 20.60 29.71 10.37
CA ILE A 202 19.81 29.65 9.13
C ILE A 202 19.25 28.23 8.94
N VAL A 203 17.95 28.15 8.63
CA VAL A 203 17.34 26.93 8.09
C VAL A 203 17.57 26.94 6.59
N SER A 204 18.60 26.24 6.12
CA SER A 204 18.97 26.19 4.70
C SER A 204 17.86 25.66 3.79
N LYS A 205 16.99 24.78 4.32
CA LYS A 205 16.02 24.03 3.53
C LYS A 205 14.85 23.51 4.34
N THR A 206 13.66 23.52 3.74
CA THR A 206 12.44 22.94 4.32
C THR A 206 11.78 21.99 3.32
N GLU A 207 11.44 20.78 3.76
CA GLU A 207 10.85 19.75 2.93
C GLU A 207 9.60 19.16 3.60
N LEU A 208 8.57 18.93 2.79
CA LEU A 208 7.38 18.19 3.17
C LEU A 208 7.30 16.92 2.32
N ASP A 209 7.42 15.76 2.95
CA ASP A 209 7.49 14.46 2.29
C ASP A 209 6.40 13.50 2.79
N VAL A 210 5.92 12.63 1.90
CA VAL A 210 5.29 11.37 2.29
C VAL A 210 6.31 10.25 2.12
N ILE A 211 6.57 9.51 3.20
CA ILE A 211 7.55 8.43 3.24
C ILE A 211 6.83 7.10 3.37
N GLN A 212 6.97 6.26 2.35
CA GLN A 212 6.64 4.85 2.45
C GLN A 212 7.79 4.12 3.16
N THR A 213 7.45 3.29 4.13
CA THR A 213 8.36 2.38 4.81
C THR A 213 7.90 0.95 4.61
N VAL A 214 8.77 0.14 4.01
CA VAL A 214 8.58 -1.31 3.87
C VAL A 214 9.50 -1.99 4.87
N LYS A 215 8.95 -2.83 5.76
CA LYS A 215 9.75 -3.70 6.62
C LYS A 215 9.43 -5.15 6.33
N THR A 216 10.46 -5.97 6.16
CA THR A 216 10.32 -7.40 5.96
C THR A 216 10.57 -8.18 7.24
N LYS A 217 10.09 -9.43 7.32
CA LYS A 217 10.32 -10.35 8.46
C LYS A 217 11.80 -10.57 8.80
N ILE A 218 12.69 -10.39 7.83
CA ILE A 218 14.15 -10.50 8.02
C ILE A 218 14.77 -9.21 8.57
N ASN A 219 13.95 -8.34 9.18
CA ASN A 219 14.33 -7.05 9.75
C ASN A 219 15.02 -6.09 8.76
N ARG A 220 14.78 -6.24 7.46
CA ARG A 220 15.20 -5.24 6.47
C ARG A 220 14.14 -4.16 6.35
N LYS A 221 14.58 -2.91 6.47
CA LYS A 221 13.73 -1.72 6.35
C LYS A 221 14.20 -0.89 5.18
N VAL A 222 13.29 -0.55 4.28
CA VAL A 222 13.52 0.37 3.17
C VAL A 222 12.54 1.53 3.31
N LYS A 223 13.04 2.74 3.12
CA LYS A 223 12.25 3.96 3.11
C LYS A 223 12.34 4.58 1.72
N GLN A 224 11.22 5.04 1.20
CA GLN A 224 11.13 5.75 -0.07
C GLN A 224 10.26 6.99 0.11
N LYS A 225 10.72 8.12 -0.42
CA LYS A 225 9.87 9.31 -0.57
C LYS A 225 8.96 9.07 -1.76
N VAL A 226 7.65 9.01 -1.52
CA VAL A 226 6.65 8.80 -2.59
C VAL A 226 6.02 10.12 -3.04
N VAL A 227 6.07 11.14 -2.19
CA VAL A 227 5.70 12.53 -2.52
C VAL A 227 6.71 13.45 -1.84
N ARG A 228 7.04 14.56 -2.50
CA ARG A 228 7.94 15.58 -1.96
C ARG A 228 7.56 16.95 -2.46
N LYS A 229 7.54 17.92 -1.55
CA LYS A 229 7.51 19.34 -1.83
C LYS A 229 8.59 20.03 -0.99
N GLU A 230 9.16 21.10 -1.52
CA GLU A 230 10.33 21.76 -0.95
C GLU A 230 10.17 23.27 -1.07
N ARG A 231 10.67 24.00 -0.08
CA ARG A 231 10.82 25.46 -0.13
C ARG A 231 12.24 25.84 0.25
N GLY A 232 12.56 27.09 -0.05
CA GLY A 232 13.86 27.69 0.21
C GLY A 232 14.13 27.93 1.69
N MET A 233 15.22 28.64 1.93
CA MET A 233 15.74 28.93 3.25
C MET A 233 14.78 29.75 4.13
N VAL A 234 14.94 29.62 5.44
CA VAL A 234 14.39 30.53 6.46
C VAL A 234 15.59 31.19 7.12
N MET A 235 15.74 32.50 6.90
CA MET A 235 16.82 33.29 7.47
C MET A 235 16.66 33.44 8.99
N ASP A 236 17.70 33.92 9.65
CA ASP A 236 17.63 34.35 11.04
C ASP A 236 16.54 35.41 11.24
N HIS A 237 15.82 35.31 12.35
CA HIS A 237 14.74 36.24 12.71
C HIS A 237 13.64 36.39 11.63
N THR A 238 13.37 35.33 10.87
CA THR A 238 12.30 35.30 9.86
C THR A 238 11.37 34.09 10.04
N GLU A 239 10.23 34.12 9.34
CA GLU A 239 9.27 33.02 9.34
C GLU A 239 8.99 32.47 7.94
N GLN A 240 8.52 31.22 7.90
CA GLN A 240 8.00 30.59 6.71
C GLN A 240 6.71 29.85 7.03
N VAL A 241 5.64 30.19 6.32
CA VAL A 241 4.31 29.59 6.51
C VAL A 241 3.90 28.78 5.28
N TRP A 242 3.44 27.56 5.53
CA TRP A 242 2.82 26.64 4.57
C TRP A 242 1.31 26.65 4.85
N ILE A 243 0.51 27.26 3.99
CA ILE A 243 -0.94 27.39 4.18
C ILE A 243 -1.63 26.41 3.24
N ASN A 244 -2.36 25.43 3.79
CA ASN A 244 -3.14 24.43 3.03
C ASN A 244 -2.34 23.82 1.88
N GLU A 245 -1.09 23.49 2.14
CA GLU A 245 -0.22 22.93 1.12
C GLU A 245 -0.72 21.55 0.71
N SER A 246 -0.97 21.38 -0.59
CA SER A 246 -1.58 20.17 -1.12
C SER A 246 -0.54 19.17 -1.62
N LEU A 247 -0.53 17.96 -1.06
CA LEU A 247 0.23 16.82 -1.54
C LEU A 247 -0.71 15.77 -2.14
N LEU A 248 -0.56 15.44 -3.42
CA LEU A 248 -1.34 14.38 -4.06
C LEU A 248 -0.84 13.00 -3.60
N VAL A 249 -1.74 12.16 -3.11
CA VAL A 249 -1.45 10.77 -2.76
C VAL A 249 -1.33 9.94 -4.04
N PRO A 250 -0.16 9.36 -4.34
CA PRO A 250 0.04 8.58 -5.56
C PRO A 250 -0.59 7.19 -5.44
N SER A 251 -0.67 6.47 -6.56
CA SER A 251 -1.04 5.05 -6.59
C SER A 251 0.06 4.21 -5.93
N VAL A 252 -0.07 3.99 -4.62
CA VAL A 252 0.82 3.14 -3.82
C VAL A 252 0.01 2.05 -3.11
N PRO A 253 0.64 0.93 -2.71
CA PRO A 253 -0.05 -0.12 -1.98
C PRO A 253 -0.71 0.39 -0.70
N PRO A 254 -1.89 -0.13 -0.31
CA PRO A 254 -2.48 0.19 0.98
C PRO A 254 -1.56 -0.15 2.16
N THR A 255 -1.80 0.55 3.27
CA THR A 255 -1.12 0.32 4.55
C THR A 255 -1.41 -1.09 5.02
N SER A 256 -0.37 -1.83 5.40
CA SER A 256 -0.53 -3.23 5.79
C SER A 256 0.41 -3.60 6.93
N ASP A 257 -0.12 -4.41 7.83
CA ASP A 257 0.63 -5.04 8.92
C ASP A 257 0.69 -6.55 8.67
N ASP A 258 1.20 -6.94 7.49
CA ASP A 258 1.44 -8.34 7.19
C ASP A 258 2.75 -8.81 7.86
N TYR A 259 2.69 -9.99 8.49
CA TYR A 259 3.80 -10.57 9.24
C TYR A 259 5.10 -10.68 8.42
N ASN A 260 4.98 -10.97 7.12
CA ASN A 260 6.12 -11.17 6.25
C ASN A 260 6.64 -9.85 5.69
N MET A 261 5.75 -8.92 5.35
CA MET A 261 6.10 -7.61 4.82
C MET A 261 5.07 -6.53 5.16
N THR A 262 5.45 -5.61 6.03
CA THR A 262 4.63 -4.46 6.43
C THR A 262 4.88 -3.27 5.53
N VAL A 263 3.82 -2.51 5.23
CA VAL A 263 3.85 -1.26 4.48
C VAL A 263 3.21 -0.17 5.33
N SER A 264 3.94 0.91 5.59
CA SER A 264 3.49 2.02 6.44
C SER A 264 3.89 3.37 5.87
N TYR A 265 3.14 4.41 6.21
CA TYR A 265 3.32 5.75 5.66
C TYR A 265 3.46 6.80 6.76
N LEU A 266 4.33 7.78 6.50
CA LEU A 266 4.58 8.89 7.39
C LEU A 266 4.56 10.19 6.58
N LEU A 267 3.78 11.17 7.02
CA LEU A 267 3.95 12.56 6.61
C LEU A 267 5.09 13.17 7.43
N ARG A 268 6.06 13.80 6.77
CA ARG A 268 7.22 14.38 7.43
C ARG A 268 7.48 15.80 6.99
N MET A 269 7.62 16.70 7.94
CA MET A 269 8.33 17.97 7.76
C MET A 269 9.78 17.81 8.19
N LEU A 270 10.71 18.16 7.29
CA LEU A 270 12.15 18.08 7.49
C LEU A 270 12.76 19.46 7.29
N LEU A 271 13.47 19.95 8.31
CA LEU A 271 14.28 21.16 8.23
C LEU A 271 15.75 20.77 8.25
N THR A 272 16.54 21.36 7.35
CA THR A 272 18.00 21.23 7.34
C THR A 272 18.61 22.55 7.78
N LEU A 273 19.30 22.52 8.91
CA LEU A 273 20.05 23.65 9.43
C LEU A 273 21.35 23.82 8.63
N ASP A 274 21.86 25.05 8.54
CA ASP A 274 23.12 25.39 7.86
C ASP A 274 24.34 24.58 8.35
N ASN A 275 24.35 24.19 9.62
CA ASN A 275 25.37 23.32 10.23
C ASN A 275 25.20 21.82 9.91
N GLY A 276 24.22 21.47 9.07
CA GLY A 276 23.91 20.09 8.66
C GLY A 276 23.01 19.30 9.61
N LYS A 277 22.62 19.84 10.77
CA LYS A 277 21.65 19.19 11.66
C LYS A 277 20.26 19.14 11.01
N LEU A 278 19.50 18.10 11.35
CA LEU A 278 18.18 17.84 10.78
C LEU A 278 17.12 17.81 11.86
N ILE A 279 16.07 18.62 11.71
CA ILE A 279 14.89 18.58 12.58
C ILE A 279 13.73 17.93 11.83
N LYS A 280 13.01 17.02 12.49
CA LYS A 280 11.96 16.21 11.86
C LYS A 280 10.69 16.19 12.71
N LEU A 281 9.59 16.62 12.12
CA LEU A 281 8.24 16.39 12.63
C LEU A 281 7.59 15.30 11.77
N VAL A 282 6.98 14.30 12.41
CA VAL A 282 6.49 13.11 11.72
C VAL A 282 5.09 12.76 12.21
N ILE A 283 4.11 12.74 11.31
CA ILE A 283 2.75 12.26 11.58
C ILE A 283 2.52 10.94 10.84
N PRO A 284 2.20 9.84 11.55
CA PRO A 284 1.76 8.61 10.89
C PRO A 284 0.46 8.81 10.13
N ILE A 285 0.42 8.33 8.89
CA ILE A 285 -0.78 8.37 8.04
C ILE A 285 -1.12 6.96 7.55
N VAL A 286 -2.39 6.77 7.21
CA VAL A 286 -2.93 5.52 6.65
C VAL A 286 -3.36 5.80 5.22
N ILE A 287 -2.86 5.00 4.29
CA ILE A 287 -3.33 4.97 2.90
C ILE A 287 -4.14 3.69 2.70
N GLY A 288 -5.39 3.81 2.27
CA GLY A 288 -6.30 2.70 1.96
C GLY A 288 -6.82 2.75 0.53
N ASN A 289 -7.82 1.93 0.21
CA ASN A 289 -8.45 1.90 -1.11
C ASN A 289 -9.97 2.08 -1.10
N VAL A 290 -10.62 2.09 0.06
CA VAL A 290 -12.03 2.48 0.19
C VAL A 290 -12.13 3.75 1.03
N PRO A 291 -12.63 4.86 0.45
CA PRO A 291 -12.72 6.14 1.14
C PRO A 291 -13.82 6.12 2.21
N VAL A 292 -13.68 7.01 3.18
CA VAL A 292 -14.72 7.31 4.18
C VAL A 292 -15.23 8.71 3.93
N ASP A 293 -16.55 8.88 3.96
CA ASP A 293 -17.15 10.20 3.99
C ASP A 293 -16.91 10.82 5.37
N THR A 294 -16.00 11.79 5.43
CA THR A 294 -15.60 12.46 6.66
C THR A 294 -16.60 13.52 7.12
N SER A 295 -17.61 13.88 6.30
CA SER A 295 -18.68 14.81 6.71
C SER A 295 -19.49 14.27 7.90
N ILE A 296 -19.54 12.95 8.06
CA ILE A 296 -20.20 12.26 9.17
C ILE A 296 -19.46 12.47 10.51
N ILE A 297 -18.16 12.81 10.46
CA ILE A 297 -17.29 12.93 11.64
C ILE A 297 -17.23 14.38 12.16
N GLU A 298 -17.47 15.38 11.29
CA GLU A 298 -17.46 16.81 11.65
C GLU A 298 -18.51 17.17 12.72
N GLY A 299 -19.59 16.37 12.84
CA GLY A 299 -20.60 16.52 13.91
C GLY A 299 -20.10 16.14 15.32
N ALA A 300 -18.95 15.46 15.45
CA ALA A 300 -18.31 15.11 16.72
C ALA A 300 -17.06 15.98 17.01
N GLY A 301 -16.87 17.05 16.23
CA GLY A 301 -15.63 17.81 16.07
C GLY A 301 -15.12 18.61 17.28
N SER A 302 -15.79 18.59 18.44
CA SER A 302 -15.31 19.30 19.64
C SER A 302 -14.60 18.41 20.67
N GLU A 303 -14.84 17.10 20.68
CA GLU A 303 -14.24 16.19 21.68
C GLU A 303 -13.10 15.31 21.14
N LEU A 304 -13.03 15.07 19.82
CA LEU A 304 -12.03 14.18 19.21
C LEU A 304 -10.81 14.91 18.61
N SER A 305 -10.90 16.23 18.42
CA SER A 305 -9.98 17.02 17.60
C SER A 305 -8.53 17.12 18.12
N PHE A 306 -8.23 16.68 19.35
CA PHE A 306 -6.95 16.97 20.00
C PHE A 306 -6.18 15.76 20.55
N MET A 307 -6.51 14.53 20.14
CA MET A 307 -5.88 13.35 20.74
C MET A 307 -4.39 13.14 20.42
N TYR A 308 -3.80 13.87 19.48
CA TYR A 308 -2.38 13.71 19.11
C TYR A 308 -1.64 15.06 19.13
N THR A 309 -1.47 15.62 20.32
CA THR A 309 -0.53 16.71 20.59
C THR A 309 0.80 16.12 21.07
N GLY A 310 1.90 16.47 20.41
CA GLY A 310 3.25 16.18 20.91
C GLY A 310 4.03 17.47 21.02
N GLU A 311 4.53 17.78 22.22
CA GLU A 311 5.51 18.83 22.49
C GLU A 311 6.77 18.15 23.04
N ILE A 312 7.95 18.48 22.49
CA ILE A 312 9.22 17.95 22.98
C ILE A 312 10.28 19.04 22.90
N SER A 313 10.97 19.27 24.01
CA SER A 313 12.22 20.01 24.12
C SER A 313 13.40 19.02 24.17
N GLY A 314 14.36 19.13 23.24
CA GLY A 314 15.68 18.51 23.39
C GLY A 314 16.00 17.19 22.65
N GLY A 315 15.31 16.82 21.56
CA GLY A 315 15.68 15.63 20.76
C GLY A 315 15.52 15.78 19.24
N ASP A 316 16.46 15.22 18.46
CA ASP A 316 16.55 15.35 16.98
C ASP A 316 15.56 14.46 16.17
N VAL A 317 14.63 13.77 16.83
CA VAL A 317 13.55 12.99 16.18
C VAL A 317 12.27 13.07 17.02
N VAL A 318 11.22 13.68 16.48
CA VAL A 318 9.86 13.62 17.05
C VAL A 318 9.14 12.40 16.49
N GLN A 319 8.77 11.45 17.36
CA GLN A 319 7.78 10.41 17.04
C GLN A 319 6.59 10.61 17.98
N CYS A 320 5.37 10.61 17.43
CA CYS A 320 4.15 10.58 18.24
C CYS A 320 4.14 9.32 19.12
N ASN A 321 4.21 9.50 20.43
CA ASN A 321 3.90 8.44 21.38
C ASN A 321 2.38 8.33 21.50
N TYR A 322 1.86 7.14 21.22
CA TYR A 322 0.46 6.79 21.40
C TYR A 322 0.11 6.81 22.89
N ILE A 323 -0.84 7.64 23.30
CA ILE A 323 -1.52 7.51 24.60
C ILE A 323 -2.95 7.05 24.27
N PRO A 324 -3.33 5.79 24.55
CA PRO A 324 -4.72 5.37 24.41
C PRO A 324 -5.55 6.02 25.51
N SER A 325 -6.23 7.14 25.22
CA SER A 325 -7.48 7.43 25.90
C SER A 325 -8.55 6.57 25.24
N TYR A 326 -8.94 5.48 25.90
CA TYR A 326 -10.12 4.71 25.52
C TYR A 326 -11.34 5.62 25.67
N ILE A 327 -11.78 6.27 24.59
CA ILE A 327 -13.16 6.75 24.52
C ILE A 327 -13.98 5.53 24.08
N VAL A 328 -14.69 4.95 25.04
CA VAL A 328 -15.70 3.93 24.76
C VAL A 328 -16.80 4.62 23.94
N TYR A 329 -16.92 4.28 22.66
CA TYR A 329 -18.09 4.64 21.87
C TYR A 329 -19.31 3.96 22.49
N ARG A 330 -20.08 4.70 23.29
CA ARG A 330 -21.48 4.34 23.54
C ARG A 330 -22.28 4.88 22.37
N PHE A 331 -22.59 4.01 21.41
CA PHE A 331 -23.66 4.31 20.47
C PHE A 331 -24.93 4.51 21.30
N SER A 332 -25.53 5.70 21.21
CA SER A 332 -26.88 5.90 21.76
C SER A 332 -27.84 5.06 20.92
N PRO A 333 -28.62 4.14 21.51
CA PRO A 333 -29.54 3.27 20.76
C PRO A 333 -30.67 4.03 20.05
N ASP A 334 -30.80 5.35 20.25
CA ASP A 334 -31.92 6.15 19.76
C ASP A 334 -31.72 6.79 18.38
N ALA A 335 -30.66 6.42 17.64
CA ALA A 335 -30.39 6.95 16.30
C ALA A 335 -30.68 5.95 15.16
N LEU A 336 -31.60 5.00 15.36
CA LEU A 336 -32.20 4.26 14.25
C LEU A 336 -33.31 5.12 13.62
N PRO A 337 -33.26 5.42 12.32
CA PRO A 337 -34.38 6.08 11.65
C PRO A 337 -35.63 5.21 11.77
N SER A 338 -36.71 5.78 12.28
CA SER A 338 -38.02 5.13 12.38
C SER A 338 -38.46 4.66 10.99
N ALA A 339 -38.80 3.37 10.89
CA ALA A 339 -39.34 2.77 9.67
C ALA A 339 -40.60 3.53 9.21
N PRO A 340 -40.82 3.69 7.90
CA PRO A 340 -42.03 4.34 7.39
C PRO A 340 -43.26 3.51 7.76
N THR A 341 -44.25 4.17 8.35
CA THR A 341 -45.55 3.59 8.68
C THR A 341 -46.27 3.20 7.39
N VAL A 342 -46.54 1.90 7.21
CA VAL A 342 -47.43 1.41 6.16
C VAL A 342 -48.85 1.56 6.68
N GLU A 343 -49.64 2.48 6.10
CA GLU A 343 -51.09 2.54 6.34
C GLU A 343 -51.75 1.36 5.61
N GLU A 344 -52.36 0.45 6.38
CA GLU A 344 -53.27 -0.55 5.85
C GLU A 344 -54.62 0.10 5.46
N PRO A 345 -55.23 -0.31 4.33
CA PRO A 345 -56.50 0.24 3.89
C PRO A 345 -57.63 -0.27 4.80
N THR A 346 -58.43 0.67 5.32
CA THR A 346 -59.66 0.34 6.04
C THR A 346 -60.74 -0.09 5.04
N ALA A 347 -61.45 -1.17 5.42
CA ALA A 347 -62.55 -1.78 4.67
C ALA A 347 -63.82 -0.94 4.66
#